data_AF-T0ZHV0-F1
#
_entry.id   AF-T0ZHV0-F1
#
_cell.length_a   1.000
_cell.length_b   1.000
_cell.length_c   1.000
_cell.angle_alpha   90.00
_cell.angle_beta   90.00
_cell.angle_gamma   90.00
#
_symmetry.space_group_name_H-M   'P 1'
#
loop_
_entity.id
_entity.type
_entity.pdbx_description
1 polymer ?
#
loop_
_entity_poly.entity_id
_entity_poly.type
_entity_poly.pdbx_seq_one_letter_code
_entity_poly.pdbx_strand_id
1 'polypeptide(L)'
;MTFVWARKHSSGRIDYYLRQTRREGSRVLVPLNLYLGTADQLLDRLQKASQEFLDRCELASFPFGVPSAILVADRELGLSRILTEETGSPTTARALLAFVCGRAEEPVSKNGMRALYARNGLGFLLGAAPSLSCRSYLRHMDRLDDATLDRVTFRVAQSLKAMGFSSSLVFFDTTNFSTEQFAPTHRPGPPARPRRPRQGSQPASEAGRPRHRHHRG
;
A
#
# COMPACT_ATOMS: atom_id res chain seq x y z
N MET A 1 5.01 27.11 32.28
CA MET A 1 3.60 27.35 32.61
C MET A 1 2.90 27.88 31.37
N THR A 2 1.72 27.36 31.05
CA THR A 2 0.91 27.81 29.91
C THR A 2 -0.33 28.53 30.44
N PHE A 3 -0.67 29.69 29.87
CA PHE A 3 -1.80 30.51 30.28
C PHE A 3 -2.31 31.40 29.14
N VAL A 4 -3.54 31.89 29.26
CA VAL A 4 -4.07 32.92 28.36
C VAL A 4 -3.66 34.30 28.88
N TRP A 5 -3.07 35.11 28.02
CA TRP A 5 -2.61 36.46 28.31
C TRP A 5 -3.39 37.49 27.50
N ALA A 6 -3.89 38.53 28.16
CA ALA A 6 -4.62 39.61 27.51
C ALA A 6 -3.71 40.84 27.34
N ARG A 7 -3.69 41.40 26.13
CA ARG A 7 -2.98 42.63 25.77
C ARG A 7 -3.98 43.72 25.42
N LYS A 8 -3.98 44.80 26.19
CA LYS A 8 -4.79 46.00 25.90
C LYS A 8 -3.99 46.97 25.02
N HIS A 9 -4.60 47.44 23.95
CA HIS A 9 -4.06 48.45 23.05
C HIS A 9 -4.55 49.84 23.44
N SER A 10 -3.83 50.89 22.98
CA SER A 10 -4.23 52.29 23.19
C SER A 10 -5.59 52.62 22.59
N SER A 11 -6.01 51.89 21.55
CA SER A 11 -7.36 51.97 20.95
C SER A 11 -8.47 51.37 21.82
N GLY A 12 -8.15 50.79 22.98
CA GLY A 12 -9.10 50.09 23.84
C GLY A 12 -9.35 48.62 23.46
N ARG A 13 -8.86 48.16 22.29
CA ARG A 13 -8.96 46.76 21.85
C ARG A 13 -8.16 45.84 22.76
N ILE A 14 -8.73 44.68 23.09
CA ILE A 14 -8.08 43.62 23.88
C ILE A 14 -7.84 42.40 23.00
N ASP A 15 -6.57 42.03 22.88
CA ASP A 15 -6.09 40.91 22.08
C ASP A 15 -5.63 39.79 23.04
N TYR A 16 -6.09 38.57 22.82
CA TYR A 16 -5.75 37.40 23.64
C TYR A 16 -4.67 36.55 22.99
N TYR A 17 -3.80 35.95 23.83
CA TYR A 17 -2.69 35.11 23.41
C TYR A 17 -2.61 33.85 24.28
N LEU A 18 -2.32 32.70 23.67
CA LEU A 18 -1.87 31.51 24.41
C LEU A 18 -0.37 31.63 24.60
N ARG A 19 0.05 31.79 25.86
CA ARG A 19 1.44 32.05 26.21
C ARG A 19 1.99 30.91 27.05
N GLN A 20 3.17 30.44 26.71
CA GLN A 20 3.95 29.53 27.53
C GLN A 20 5.20 30.26 27.99
N THR A 21 5.47 30.21 29.30
CA THR A 21 6.69 30.76 29.89
C THR A 21 7.49 29.67 30.59
N ARG A 22 8.82 29.78 30.51
CA ARG A 22 9.78 28.94 31.23
C ARG A 22 10.89 29.83 31.77
N ARG A 23 11.35 29.59 32.99
CA ARG A 23 12.56 30.23 33.53
C ARG A 23 13.79 29.40 33.18
N GLU A 24 14.86 30.08 32.79
CA GLU A 24 16.18 29.50 32.60
C GLU A 24 17.19 30.41 33.30
N GLY A 25 17.66 29.97 34.48
CA GLY A 25 18.44 30.81 35.40
C GLY A 25 17.69 32.08 35.81
N SER A 26 18.29 33.24 35.54
CA SER A 26 17.72 34.57 35.84
C SER A 26 16.76 35.10 34.77
N ARG A 27 16.66 34.45 33.61
CA ARG A 27 15.85 34.94 32.48
C ARG A 27 14.53 34.20 32.37
N VAL A 28 13.46 34.93 32.07
CA VAL A 28 12.15 34.36 31.71
C VAL A 28 12.07 34.28 30.19
N LEU A 29 11.98 33.07 29.67
CA LEU A 29 11.75 32.79 28.26
C LEU A 29 10.27 32.60 28.00
N VAL A 30 9.83 33.02 26.80
CA VAL A 30 8.45 32.89 26.32
C VAL A 30 8.49 32.03 25.05
N PRO A 31 8.65 30.70 25.19
CA PRO A 31 8.79 29.81 24.03
C PRO A 31 7.54 29.75 23.14
N LEU A 32 6.35 30.10 23.65
CA LEU A 32 5.12 30.14 22.89
C LEU A 32 4.36 31.44 23.20
N ASN A 33 3.94 32.15 22.15
CA ASN A 33 3.06 33.31 22.26
C ASN A 33 2.14 33.37 21.03
N LEU A 34 1.14 32.50 21.00
CA LEU A 34 0.22 32.33 19.88
C LEU A 34 -0.94 33.32 20.01
N TYR A 35 -1.21 34.13 18.99
CA TYR A 35 -2.36 35.03 18.97
C TYR A 35 -3.67 34.26 18.81
N LEU A 36 -4.61 34.51 19.71
CA LEU A 36 -5.91 33.84 19.75
C LEU A 36 -7.04 34.67 19.13
N GLY A 37 -6.88 35.99 19.04
CA GLY A 37 -7.94 36.89 18.58
C GLY A 37 -8.48 37.81 19.67
N THR A 38 -9.54 38.54 19.37
CA THR A 38 -10.36 39.25 20.37
C THR A 38 -11.31 38.30 21.10
N ALA A 39 -11.98 38.79 22.15
CA ALA A 39 -13.00 38.01 22.86
C ALA A 39 -14.13 37.53 21.93
N ASP A 40 -14.64 38.42 21.07
CA ASP A 40 -15.73 38.08 20.14
C ASP A 40 -15.27 37.02 19.12
N GLN A 41 -14.06 37.14 18.58
CA GLN A 41 -13.50 36.14 17.66
C GLN A 41 -13.31 34.77 18.33
N LEU A 42 -12.92 34.75 19.61
CA LEU A 42 -12.79 33.54 20.39
C LEU A 42 -14.16 32.91 20.65
N LEU A 43 -15.15 33.70 21.04
CA LEU A 43 -16.52 33.24 21.27
C LEU A 43 -17.13 32.68 19.98
N ASP A 44 -16.99 33.40 18.87
CA ASP A 44 -17.46 32.97 17.54
C ASP A 44 -16.85 31.63 17.15
N ARG A 45 -15.53 31.47 17.32
CA ARG A 45 -14.84 30.21 17.03
C ARG A 45 -15.29 29.09 17.95
N LEU A 46 -15.48 29.34 19.25
CA LEU A 46 -15.95 28.32 20.20
C LEU A 46 -17.40 27.89 19.91
N GLN A 47 -18.25 28.82 19.47
CA GLN A 47 -19.63 28.54 19.08
C GLN A 47 -19.72 27.80 17.74
N LYS A 48 -18.84 28.13 16.79
CA LYS A 48 -18.76 27.47 15.47
C LYS A 48 -17.89 26.21 15.45
N ALA A 49 -17.13 25.96 16.52
CA ALA A 49 -16.14 24.88 16.58
C ALA A 49 -16.75 23.50 16.34
N SER A 50 -17.99 23.25 16.78
CA SER A 50 -18.66 21.97 16.53
C SER A 50 -18.96 21.78 15.05
N GLN A 51 -19.48 22.81 14.37
CA GLN A 51 -19.83 22.73 12.96
C GLN A 51 -18.60 22.68 12.06
N GLU A 52 -17.61 23.57 12.25
CA GLU A 52 -16.37 23.53 11.47
C GLU A 52 -15.54 22.26 11.71
N PHE A 53 -15.60 21.69 12.91
CA PHE A 53 -14.94 20.41 13.19
C PHE A 53 -15.64 19.27 12.44
N LEU A 54 -16.97 19.19 12.50
CA LEU A 54 -17.75 18.18 11.78
C LEU A 54 -17.64 18.32 10.26
N ASP A 55 -17.63 19.55 9.74
CA ASP A 55 -17.46 19.83 8.30
C ASP A 55 -16.05 19.46 7.79
N ARG A 56 -15.06 19.38 8.70
CA ARG A 56 -13.70 18.88 8.40
C ARG A 56 -13.53 17.37 8.68
N CYS A 57 -14.53 16.72 9.28
CA CYS A 57 -14.50 15.28 9.53
C CYS A 57 -15.05 14.54 8.32
N GLU A 58 -14.16 13.94 7.53
CA GLU A 58 -14.57 12.97 6.51
C GLU A 58 -14.98 11.66 7.20
N LEU A 59 -16.28 11.37 7.20
CA LEU A 59 -16.81 10.09 7.66
C LEU A 59 -16.55 9.03 6.59
N ALA A 60 -15.56 8.17 6.81
CA ALA A 60 -15.30 7.02 5.96
C ALA A 60 -15.89 5.75 6.59
N SER A 61 -16.62 4.98 5.79
CA SER A 61 -17.10 3.64 6.16
C SER A 61 -16.29 2.59 5.41
N PHE A 62 -15.80 1.59 6.13
CA PHE A 62 -14.99 0.51 5.55
C PHE A 62 -15.64 -0.86 5.77
N PRO A 63 -15.47 -1.81 4.85
CA PRO A 63 -15.78 -3.20 5.12
C PRO A 63 -14.97 -3.69 6.33
N PHE A 64 -15.64 -4.35 7.27
CA PHE A 64 -15.01 -4.89 8.48
C PHE A 64 -15.14 -6.40 8.58
N GLY A 65 -16.28 -6.96 8.16
CA GLY A 65 -16.64 -8.37 8.40
C GLY A 65 -15.60 -9.37 7.89
N VAL A 66 -15.31 -9.34 6.58
CA VAL A 66 -14.43 -10.33 5.95
C VAL A 66 -12.98 -10.22 6.45
N PRO A 67 -12.33 -9.04 6.46
CA PRO A 67 -10.99 -8.93 7.04
C PRO A 67 -10.94 -9.38 8.49
N SER A 68 -11.88 -8.95 9.33
CA SER A 68 -11.89 -9.33 10.75
C SER A 68 -12.06 -10.83 10.95
N ALA A 69 -12.90 -11.48 10.15
CA ALA A 69 -13.03 -12.94 10.18
C ALA A 69 -11.71 -13.63 9.81
N ILE A 70 -10.97 -13.13 8.82
CA ILE A 70 -9.65 -13.66 8.46
C ILE A 70 -8.64 -13.46 9.59
N LEU A 71 -8.66 -12.31 10.27
CA LEU A 71 -7.75 -12.05 11.40
C LEU A 71 -8.06 -12.93 12.62
N VAL A 72 -9.34 -13.23 12.86
CA VAL A 72 -9.74 -14.19 13.89
C VAL A 72 -9.28 -15.59 13.49
N ALA A 73 -9.51 -16.01 12.24
CA ALA A 73 -9.04 -17.29 11.73
C ALA A 73 -7.52 -17.41 11.81
N ASP A 74 -6.76 -16.36 11.50
CA ASP A 74 -5.29 -16.35 11.64
C ASP A 74 -4.86 -16.47 13.11
N ARG A 75 -5.58 -15.84 14.04
CA ARG A 75 -5.31 -15.94 15.48
C ARG A 75 -5.52 -17.36 16.00
N GLU A 76 -6.54 -18.05 15.51
CA GLU A 76 -6.87 -19.42 15.90
C GLU A 76 -5.97 -20.45 15.22
N LEU A 77 -5.77 -20.33 13.90
CA LEU A 77 -4.97 -21.24 13.09
C LEU A 77 -3.46 -21.07 13.32
N GLY A 78 -3.04 -19.82 13.57
CA GLY A 78 -1.65 -19.42 13.79
C GLY A 78 -0.81 -19.31 12.51
N LEU A 79 -1.43 -19.02 11.35
CA LEU A 79 -0.71 -18.97 10.07
C LEU A 79 0.42 -17.93 10.07
N SER A 80 0.14 -16.69 10.50
CA SER A 80 1.16 -15.63 10.57
C SER A 80 2.31 -15.99 11.50
N ARG A 81 2.02 -16.68 12.60
CA ARG A 81 3.04 -17.17 13.54
C ARG A 81 3.92 -18.23 12.87
N ILE A 82 3.32 -19.24 12.23
CA ILE A 82 4.03 -20.28 11.50
C ILE A 82 4.92 -19.65 10.41
N LEU A 83 4.36 -18.76 9.59
CA LEU A 83 5.12 -18.06 8.54
C LEU A 83 6.28 -17.25 9.12
N THR A 84 6.10 -16.59 10.26
CA THR A 84 7.16 -15.83 10.91
C THR A 84 8.30 -16.74 11.36
N GLU A 85 7.98 -17.89 11.96
CA GLU A 85 8.95 -18.87 12.44
C GLU A 85 9.71 -19.52 11.27
N GLU A 86 9.00 -19.92 10.21
CA GLU A 86 9.61 -20.62 9.06
C GLU A 86 10.42 -19.69 8.15
N THR A 87 10.04 -18.41 8.03
CA THR A 87 10.75 -17.44 7.17
C THR A 87 11.70 -16.51 7.94
N GLY A 88 11.70 -16.59 9.27
CA GLY A 88 12.39 -15.66 10.17
C GLY A 88 11.94 -14.20 10.01
N SER A 89 10.74 -13.95 9.48
CA SER A 89 10.33 -12.60 9.06
C SER A 89 8.88 -12.28 9.40
N PRO A 90 8.65 -11.54 10.51
CA PRO A 90 7.33 -11.01 10.85
C PRO A 90 6.74 -10.12 9.74
N THR A 91 7.60 -9.37 9.06
CA THR A 91 7.22 -8.53 7.92
C THR A 91 6.68 -9.35 6.76
N THR A 92 7.24 -10.54 6.51
CA THR A 92 6.77 -11.44 5.45
C THR A 92 5.41 -12.01 5.80
N ALA A 93 5.23 -12.53 7.01
CA ALA A 93 3.93 -13.02 7.47
C ALA A 93 2.85 -11.93 7.38
N ARG A 94 3.13 -10.73 7.90
CA ARG A 94 2.23 -9.59 7.86
C ARG A 94 1.89 -9.14 6.44
N ALA A 95 2.88 -9.14 5.53
CA ALA A 95 2.65 -8.79 4.14
C ALA A 95 1.71 -9.80 3.47
N LEU A 96 1.99 -11.11 3.62
CA LEU A 96 1.17 -12.17 3.04
C LEU A 96 -0.26 -12.15 3.60
N LEU A 97 -0.43 -11.94 4.91
CA LEU A 97 -1.75 -11.77 5.53
C LEU A 97 -2.50 -10.57 4.96
N ALA A 98 -1.82 -9.44 4.73
CA ALA A 98 -2.43 -8.26 4.10
C ALA A 98 -2.88 -8.56 2.65
N PHE A 99 -2.13 -9.37 1.89
CA PHE A 99 -2.54 -9.82 0.56
C PHE A 99 -3.77 -10.74 0.62
N VAL A 100 -3.84 -11.66 1.59
CA VAL A 100 -5.03 -12.52 1.80
C VAL A 100 -6.25 -11.67 2.13
N CYS A 101 -6.14 -10.76 3.10
CA CYS A 101 -7.24 -9.88 3.49
C CYS A 101 -7.71 -8.99 2.34
N GLY A 102 -6.78 -8.39 1.59
CA GLY A 102 -7.12 -7.55 0.45
C GLY A 102 -7.83 -8.29 -0.67
N ARG A 103 -7.34 -9.49 -1.02
CA ARG A 103 -7.94 -10.30 -2.08
C ARG A 103 -9.29 -10.91 -1.71
N ALA A 104 -9.55 -11.08 -0.42
CA ALA A 104 -10.84 -11.56 0.07
C ALA A 104 -11.94 -10.49 0.00
N GLU A 105 -11.59 -9.20 0.08
CA GLU A 105 -12.55 -8.11 -0.10
C GLU A 105 -12.90 -7.91 -1.58
N GLU A 106 -11.89 -7.90 -2.45
CA GLU A 106 -12.08 -7.69 -3.88
C GLU A 106 -10.96 -8.32 -4.73
N PRO A 107 -11.24 -8.72 -5.97
CA PRO A 107 -10.23 -9.25 -6.88
C PRO A 107 -9.25 -8.14 -7.32
N VAL A 108 -8.20 -7.94 -6.53
CA VAL A 108 -7.17 -6.91 -6.78
C VAL A 108 -5.89 -7.52 -7.36
N SER A 109 -5.27 -6.87 -8.34
CA SER A 109 -3.94 -7.27 -8.80
C SER A 109 -2.87 -7.00 -7.74
N LYS A 110 -1.70 -7.66 -7.84
CA LYS A 110 -0.56 -7.40 -6.93
C LYS A 110 -0.15 -5.92 -6.91
N ASN A 111 -0.32 -5.20 -8.03
CA ASN A 111 -0.04 -3.77 -8.12
C ASN A 111 -1.14 -2.90 -7.49
N GLY A 112 -2.40 -3.36 -7.52
CA GLY A 112 -3.53 -2.65 -6.93
C GLY A 112 -3.57 -2.74 -5.41
N MET A 113 -2.86 -3.68 -4.79
CA MET A 113 -2.92 -3.92 -3.35
C MET A 113 -2.55 -2.69 -2.51
N ARG A 114 -1.57 -1.89 -2.92
CA ARG A 114 -1.24 -0.63 -2.20
C ARG A 114 -2.41 0.35 -2.21
N ALA A 115 -3.07 0.52 -3.36
CA ALA A 115 -4.20 1.42 -3.49
C ALA A 115 -5.43 0.88 -2.73
N LEU A 116 -5.61 -0.44 -2.69
CA LEU A 116 -6.65 -1.08 -1.88
C LEU A 116 -6.42 -0.82 -0.38
N TYR A 117 -5.21 -1.07 0.11
CA TYR A 117 -4.87 -0.88 1.52
C TYR A 117 -5.04 0.58 1.99
N ALA A 118 -4.80 1.54 1.10
CA ALA A 118 -4.94 2.97 1.41
C ALA A 118 -6.41 3.42 1.48
N ARG A 119 -7.32 2.75 0.78
CA ARG A 119 -8.73 3.14 0.70
C ARG A 119 -9.67 2.28 1.56
N ASN A 120 -9.19 1.16 2.10
CA ASN A 120 -9.98 0.27 2.94
C ASN A 120 -9.57 0.35 4.42
N GLY A 121 -10.33 -0.33 5.26
CA GLY A 121 -10.13 -0.34 6.71
C GLY A 121 -8.93 -1.17 7.17
N LEU A 122 -8.17 -1.81 6.28
CA LEU A 122 -7.08 -2.71 6.66
C LEU A 122 -5.96 -1.98 7.40
N GLY A 123 -5.75 -0.69 7.15
CA GLY A 123 -4.80 0.11 7.92
C GLY A 123 -5.15 0.19 9.41
N PHE A 124 -6.44 0.17 9.77
CA PHE A 124 -6.89 0.14 11.15
C PHE A 124 -6.76 -1.25 11.77
N LEU A 125 -7.05 -2.30 10.99
CA LEU A 125 -7.09 -3.68 11.48
C LEU A 125 -5.70 -4.32 11.57
N LEU A 126 -4.88 -4.09 10.56
CA LEU A 126 -3.54 -4.65 10.48
C LEU A 126 -2.50 -3.63 10.95
N GLY A 127 -2.70 -2.32 10.81
CA GLY A 127 -1.74 -1.26 11.14
C GLY A 127 -1.05 -0.70 9.88
N ALA A 128 0.17 -0.15 9.99
CA ALA A 128 0.89 0.32 8.80
C ALA A 128 1.24 -0.85 7.86
N ALA A 129 0.90 -0.73 6.58
CA ALA A 129 1.27 -1.73 5.59
C ALA A 129 2.79 -1.79 5.40
N PRO A 130 3.37 -2.99 5.21
CA PRO A 130 4.69 -3.11 4.59
C PRO A 130 4.63 -2.58 3.14
N SER A 131 5.75 -2.54 2.42
CA SER A 131 5.71 -2.19 0.99
C SER A 131 4.82 -3.19 0.24
N LEU A 132 3.65 -2.74 -0.25
CA LEU A 132 2.68 -3.57 -0.99
C LEU A 132 2.78 -3.35 -2.50
N SER A 133 3.97 -3.58 -3.05
CA SER A 133 4.21 -3.58 -4.51
C SER A 133 4.34 -5.02 -5.02
N CYS A 134 4.17 -5.25 -6.32
CA CYS A 134 4.42 -6.56 -6.92
C CYS A 134 5.85 -7.06 -6.64
N ARG A 135 6.85 -6.17 -6.71
CA ARG A 135 8.25 -6.53 -6.37
C ARG A 135 8.39 -6.96 -4.91
N SER A 136 7.73 -6.26 -3.99
CA SER A 136 7.76 -6.62 -2.57
C SER A 136 7.04 -7.96 -2.33
N TYR A 137 5.89 -8.17 -2.99
CA TYR A 137 5.20 -9.46 -2.97
C TYR A 137 6.12 -10.60 -3.41
N LEU A 138 6.78 -10.46 -4.57
CA LEU A 138 7.70 -11.48 -5.08
C LEU A 138 8.83 -11.74 -4.09
N ARG A 139 9.44 -10.70 -3.52
CA ARG A 139 10.48 -10.86 -2.49
C ARG A 139 9.99 -11.60 -1.25
N HIS A 140 8.73 -11.42 -0.86
CA HIS A 140 8.14 -12.17 0.25
C HIS A 140 7.85 -13.62 -0.13
N MET A 141 7.46 -13.88 -1.37
CA MET A 141 7.30 -15.24 -1.92
C MET A 141 8.64 -15.96 -2.11
N ASP A 142 9.73 -15.26 -2.44
CA ASP A 142 11.07 -15.87 -2.60
C ASP A 142 11.60 -16.45 -1.28
N ARG A 143 11.00 -16.08 -0.13
CA ARG A 143 11.30 -16.67 1.18
C ARG A 143 10.52 -17.96 1.45
N LEU A 144 9.59 -18.31 0.57
CA LEU A 144 8.78 -19.51 0.60
C LEU A 144 9.27 -20.46 -0.49
N ASP A 145 10.51 -20.95 -0.36
CA ASP A 145 10.97 -22.06 -1.19
C ASP A 145 10.13 -23.32 -0.92
N ASP A 146 10.24 -24.31 -1.81
CA ASP A 146 9.41 -25.52 -1.74
C ASP A 146 9.50 -26.21 -0.37
N ALA A 147 10.73 -26.33 0.15
CA ALA A 147 10.96 -26.95 1.45
C ALA A 147 10.31 -26.15 2.60
N THR A 148 10.33 -24.83 2.55
CA THR A 148 9.69 -23.96 3.54
C THR A 148 8.18 -24.02 3.41
N LEU A 149 7.65 -24.04 2.20
CA LEU A 149 6.22 -24.16 1.94
C LEU A 149 5.68 -25.51 2.44
N ASP A 150 6.42 -26.60 2.25
CA ASP A 150 6.07 -27.92 2.78
C ASP A 150 5.99 -27.92 4.31
N ARG A 151 6.97 -27.31 4.98
CA ARG A 151 6.95 -27.17 6.45
C ARG A 151 5.78 -26.32 6.92
N VAL A 152 5.54 -25.17 6.29
CA VAL A 152 4.38 -24.31 6.60
C VAL A 152 3.08 -25.11 6.43
N THR A 153 2.91 -25.80 5.31
CA THR A 153 1.71 -26.59 4.98
C THR A 153 1.47 -27.68 6.01
N PHE A 154 2.51 -28.46 6.34
CA PHE A 154 2.41 -29.52 7.33
C PHE A 154 2.01 -28.97 8.71
N ARG A 155 2.60 -27.85 9.14
CA ARG A 155 2.30 -27.23 10.43
C ARG A 155 0.89 -26.65 10.49
N VAL A 156 0.42 -26.04 9.40
CA VAL A 156 -0.97 -25.58 9.29
C VAL A 156 -1.94 -26.76 9.37
N ALA A 157 -1.64 -27.88 8.69
CA ALA A 157 -2.44 -29.10 8.77
C ALA A 157 -2.47 -29.67 10.21
N GLN A 158 -1.35 -29.61 10.94
CA GLN A 158 -1.32 -29.99 12.35
C GLN A 158 -2.20 -29.08 13.22
N SER A 159 -2.17 -27.76 13.01
CA SER A 159 -3.08 -26.82 13.70
C SER A 159 -4.55 -27.18 13.43
N LEU A 160 -4.92 -27.41 12.16
CA LEU A 160 -6.28 -27.80 11.80
C LEU A 160 -6.70 -29.11 12.46
N LYS A 161 -5.83 -30.12 12.47
CA LYS A 161 -6.11 -31.39 13.15
C LYS A 161 -6.31 -31.19 14.65
N ALA A 162 -5.50 -30.34 15.30
CA ALA A 162 -5.64 -30.03 16.72
C ALA A 162 -6.96 -29.29 17.03
N MET A 163 -7.50 -28.52 16.08
CA MET A 163 -8.82 -27.90 16.16
C MET A 163 -9.98 -28.88 15.89
N GLY A 164 -9.69 -30.15 15.57
CA GLY A 164 -10.68 -31.19 15.32
C GLY A 164 -11.10 -31.36 13.85
N PHE A 165 -10.43 -30.68 12.91
CA PHE A 165 -10.70 -30.90 11.48
C PHE A 165 -10.12 -32.23 11.02
N SER A 166 -10.93 -33.02 10.29
CA SER A 166 -10.52 -34.29 9.69
C SER A 166 -10.00 -34.09 8.26
N SER A 167 -8.94 -34.81 7.91
CA SER A 167 -8.35 -34.85 6.55
C SER A 167 -9.24 -35.53 5.50
N SER A 168 -10.40 -36.08 5.90
CA SER A 168 -11.43 -36.57 4.98
C SER A 168 -12.15 -35.44 4.22
N LEU A 169 -11.97 -34.17 4.64
CA LEU A 169 -12.41 -32.98 3.91
C LEU A 169 -11.33 -32.59 2.88
N VAL A 170 -11.53 -33.01 1.64
CA VAL A 170 -10.75 -32.50 0.50
C VAL A 170 -11.29 -31.13 0.13
N PHE A 171 -10.56 -30.06 0.48
CA PHE A 171 -10.84 -28.72 -0.05
C PHE A 171 -10.20 -28.59 -1.43
N PHE A 172 -11.03 -28.61 -2.47
CA PHE A 172 -10.59 -28.41 -3.84
C PHE A 172 -10.89 -26.98 -4.27
N ASP A 173 -9.86 -26.16 -4.47
CA ASP A 173 -10.00 -24.83 -5.05
C ASP A 173 -10.01 -24.93 -6.58
N THR A 174 -11.19 -24.73 -7.17
CA THR A 174 -11.38 -24.78 -8.63
C THR A 174 -10.77 -23.57 -9.36
N THR A 175 -10.21 -22.58 -8.65
CA THR A 175 -9.65 -21.36 -9.26
C THR A 175 -8.16 -21.47 -9.59
N ASN A 176 -7.48 -22.53 -9.16
CA ASN A 176 -6.07 -22.79 -9.46
C ASN A 176 -5.87 -23.48 -10.83
N PHE A 177 -6.53 -23.01 -11.88
CA PHE A 177 -6.06 -23.27 -13.25
C PHE A 177 -4.87 -22.35 -13.51
N SER A 178 -3.69 -22.75 -13.01
CA SER A 178 -2.44 -22.20 -13.53
C SER A 178 -2.34 -22.63 -15.00
N THR A 179 -1.97 -21.67 -15.84
CA THR A 179 -1.67 -21.73 -17.28
C THR A 179 -0.67 -22.82 -17.71
N GLU A 180 -0.28 -23.73 -16.83
CA GLU A 180 0.73 -24.79 -17.00
C GLU A 180 0.12 -26.20 -17.14
N GLN A 181 -1.22 -26.36 -17.07
CA GLN A 181 -1.89 -27.63 -17.40
C GLN A 181 -2.13 -27.84 -18.90
N PHE A 182 -1.62 -26.97 -19.76
CA PHE A 182 -1.39 -27.38 -21.14
C PHE A 182 -0.25 -28.40 -21.10
N ALA A 183 -0.56 -29.66 -21.41
CA ALA A 183 0.43 -30.66 -21.76
C ALA A 183 1.49 -30.07 -22.70
N PRO A 184 2.71 -30.63 -22.80
CA PRO A 184 3.60 -30.29 -23.89
C PRO A 184 3.01 -30.83 -25.21
N THR A 185 1.91 -30.25 -25.68
CA THR A 185 1.55 -30.31 -27.08
C THR A 185 2.59 -29.44 -27.76
N HIS A 186 3.61 -30.13 -28.27
CA HIS A 186 4.44 -29.74 -29.39
C HIS A 186 3.95 -28.42 -30.00
N ARG A 187 4.50 -27.27 -29.57
CA ARG A 187 4.26 -26.04 -30.30
C ARG A 187 4.86 -26.28 -31.69
N PRO A 188 4.10 -26.24 -32.79
CA PRO A 188 4.74 -25.95 -34.06
C PRO A 188 5.40 -24.58 -33.86
N GLY A 189 6.64 -24.43 -34.31
CA GLY A 189 7.34 -23.14 -34.26
C GLY A 189 6.45 -22.03 -34.82
N PRO A 190 6.70 -20.76 -34.43
CA PRO A 190 5.88 -19.64 -34.88
C PRO A 190 5.72 -19.73 -36.41
N PRO A 191 4.50 -19.51 -36.95
CA PRO A 191 4.30 -19.55 -38.39
C PRO A 191 5.34 -18.62 -39.03
N ALA A 192 6.10 -19.16 -39.98
CA ALA A 192 7.11 -18.39 -40.70
C ALA A 192 6.45 -17.09 -41.18
N ARG A 193 6.99 -15.94 -40.74
CA ARG A 193 6.54 -14.64 -41.23
C ARG A 193 6.53 -14.71 -42.76
N PRO A 194 5.43 -14.32 -43.43
CA PRO A 194 5.43 -14.28 -44.89
C PRO A 194 6.58 -13.39 -45.33
N ARG A 195 7.52 -13.96 -46.08
CA ARG A 195 8.59 -13.21 -46.71
C ARG A 195 7.93 -12.14 -47.56
N ARG A 196 8.09 -10.86 -47.17
CA ARG A 196 7.80 -9.74 -48.07
C ARG A 196 8.51 -10.04 -49.40
N PRO A 197 7.84 -9.87 -50.56
CA PRO A 197 8.51 -9.99 -51.83
C PRO A 197 9.71 -9.04 -51.82
N ARG A 198 10.90 -9.57 -52.12
CA ARG A 198 12.04 -8.72 -52.48
C ARG A 198 11.58 -7.91 -53.68
N GLN A 199 11.37 -6.60 -53.49
CA GLN A 199 11.24 -5.69 -54.61
C GLN A 199 12.49 -5.86 -55.47
N GLY A 200 12.23 -6.17 -56.73
CA GLY A 200 13.22 -6.54 -57.71
C GLY A 200 14.32 -5.49 -57.83
N SER A 201 15.53 -6.03 -57.97
CA SER A 201 16.63 -5.46 -58.73
C SER A 201 16.15 -4.62 -59.91
N GLN A 202 16.53 -3.34 -59.93
CA GLN A 202 16.78 -2.61 -61.17
C GLN A 202 18.30 -2.57 -61.44
N PRO A 203 18.70 -2.61 -62.72
CA PRO A 203 20.02 -3.03 -63.16
C PRO A 203 21.09 -1.94 -63.04
N ALA A 204 22.34 -2.38 -63.03
CA ALA A 204 23.51 -1.53 -63.21
C ALA A 204 23.64 -1.07 -64.68
N SER A 205 23.81 0.23 -64.90
CA SER A 205 24.76 0.76 -65.89
C SER A 205 24.90 2.28 -65.74
N GLU A 206 26.16 2.70 -65.57
CA GLU A 206 26.81 3.90 -66.13
C GLU A 206 26.08 5.26 -66.12
N ALA A 207 26.69 6.25 -65.43
CA ALA A 207 27.20 7.46 -66.08
C ALA A 207 27.84 8.44 -65.08
N GLY A 208 28.98 9.01 -65.47
CA GLY A 208 29.13 10.47 -65.37
C GLY A 208 29.79 11.05 -64.11
N ARG A 209 31.10 11.27 -64.27
CA ARG A 209 31.99 12.29 -63.67
C ARG A 209 31.37 13.57 -63.03
N PRO A 210 32.14 14.25 -62.14
CA PRO A 210 31.67 15.23 -61.16
C PRO A 210 31.58 16.66 -61.71
N ARG A 211 30.88 17.58 -61.02
CA ARG A 211 31.37 18.97 -60.76
C ARG A 211 30.41 19.87 -59.95
N HIS A 212 31.05 20.67 -59.09
CA HIS A 212 30.75 22.03 -58.61
C HIS A 212 29.54 22.31 -57.68
N ARG A 213 29.87 22.51 -56.40
CA ARG A 213 29.18 23.46 -55.51
C ARG A 213 29.67 24.88 -55.82
N HIS A 214 28.74 25.79 -56.13
CA HIS A 214 28.95 27.22 -56.06
C HIS A 214 28.68 27.75 -54.64
N HIS A 215 29.56 28.64 -54.20
CA HIS A 215 29.50 29.42 -52.97
C HIS A 215 28.30 30.39 -52.94
N ARG A 216 27.73 30.56 -51.74
CA ARG A 216 26.95 31.76 -51.37
C ARG A 216 27.88 32.95 -51.20
N GLY A 217 27.50 34.07 -51.81
CA GLY A 217 27.58 35.42 -51.23
C GLY A 217 26.15 35.85 -50.92
#